data_AF-A0A850SK74-F1
#
_entry.id   AF-A0A850SK74-F1
#
_cell.length_a   1.000
_cell.length_b   1.000
_cell.length_c   1.000
_cell.angle_alpha   90.00
_cell.angle_beta   90.00
_cell.angle_gamma   90.00
#
_symmetry.space_group_name_H-M   'P 1'
#
loop_
_entity.id
_entity.type
_entity.pdbx_description
1 polymer ?
#
loop_
_entity_poly.entity_id
_entity_poly.type
_entity_poly.pdbx_seq_one_letter_code
_entity_poly.pdbx_strand_id
1 'polypeptide(L)' 'MEQERTCVLCGESVDDSSLTFEQRLVEDEDFCAPCWNEIMHDVRDAPFSQDVKLPWAS' A
#
# COMPACT_ATOMS: atom_id res chain seq x y z
N MET A 1 -11.14 14.53 -19.74
CA MET A 1 -9.74 14.09 -19.91
C MET A 1 -9.52 13.11 -18.78
N GLU A 2 -9.50 11.81 -19.09
CA GLU A 2 -9.16 10.79 -18.11
C GLU A 2 -7.66 10.92 -17.86
N GLN A 3 -7.26 11.24 -16.62
CA GLN A 3 -5.85 11.22 -16.25
C GLN A 3 -5.46 9.76 -16.09
N GLU A 4 -4.55 9.29 -16.94
CA GLU A 4 -3.93 7.97 -16.76
C GLU A 4 -3.16 7.98 -15.45
N ARG A 5 -3.67 7.26 -14.45
CA ARG A 5 -3.00 7.08 -13.16
C ARG A 5 -1.78 6.18 -13.38
N THR A 6 -0.66 6.51 -12.74
CA THR A 6 0.58 5.73 -12.84
C THR A 6 1.06 5.36 -11.46
N CYS A 7 1.57 4.14 -11.33
CA CYS A 7 2.06 3.61 -10.07
C CYS A 7 3.33 4.35 -9.68
N VAL A 8 3.39 4.87 -8.45
CA VAL A 8 4.55 5.63 -7.95
C VAL A 8 5.82 4.77 -7.85
N LEU A 9 5.68 3.45 -7.67
CA LEU A 9 6.81 2.53 -7.51
C LEU A 9 7.40 2.04 -8.83
N CYS A 10 6.55 1.57 -9.75
CA CYS A 10 7.01 0.97 -11.00
C CYS A 10 6.83 1.87 -12.23
N GLY A 11 6.06 2.96 -12.12
CA GLY A 11 5.75 3.87 -13.22
C GLY A 11 4.76 3.32 -14.25
N GLU A 12 4.21 2.11 -14.05
CA GLU A 12 3.21 1.52 -14.95
C GLU A 12 1.83 2.15 -14.75
N SER A 13 1.00 2.13 -15.79
CA SER A 13 -0.39 2.58 -15.70
C SER A 13 -1.17 1.75 -14.69
N VAL A 14 -1.89 2.43 -13.79
CA VAL A 14 -2.81 1.80 -12.85
C VAL A 14 -4.16 1.66 -13.52
N ASP A 15 -4.59 0.41 -13.72
CA ASP A 15 -5.96 0.11 -14.14
C ASP A 15 -6.83 -0.07 -12.90
N ASP A 16 -7.83 0.79 -12.72
CA ASP A 16 -8.77 0.75 -11.57
C ASP A 16 -9.49 -0.61 -11.44
N SER A 17 -9.75 -1.28 -12.56
CA SER A 17 -10.35 -2.62 -12.61
C SER A 17 -9.42 -3.69 -12.02
N SER A 18 -8.11 -3.49 -12.10
CA SER A 18 -7.05 -4.38 -11.59
C SER A 18 -6.74 -4.21 -10.10
N LEU A 19 -7.22 -3.13 -9.46
CA LEU A 19 -7.01 -2.89 -8.03
C LEU A 19 -7.61 -3.99 -7.16
N THR A 20 -6.89 -4.36 -6.11
CA THR A 20 -7.37 -5.32 -5.10
C THR A 20 -8.49 -4.74 -4.24
N PHE A 21 -9.27 -5.61 -3.59
CA PHE A 21 -10.30 -5.17 -2.64
C PHE A 21 -9.71 -4.33 -1.49
N GLU A 22 -8.55 -4.73 -0.97
CA GLU A 22 -7.87 -4.00 0.10
C GLU A 22 -7.44 -2.59 -0.35
N GLN A 23 -6.89 -2.44 -1.56
CA GLN A 23 -6.55 -1.12 -2.11
C GLN A 23 -7.77 -0.22 -2.24
N ARG A 24 -8.85 -0.75 -2.81
CA ARG A 24 -10.11 -0.01 -2.97
C ARG A 24 -10.70 0.43 -1.63
N LEU A 25 -10.44 -0.32 -0.57
CA LEU A 25 -10.91 0.02 0.77
C LEU A 25 -10.12 1.18 1.41
N VAL A 26 -8.82 1.27 1.11
CA VAL A 26 -7.92 2.32 1.64
C VAL A 26 -7.95 3.57 0.76
N GLU A 27 -8.61 3.51 -0.40
CA GLU A 27 -8.64 4.58 -1.42
C GLU A 27 -7.23 5.00 -1.86
N ASP A 28 -6.28 4.06 -1.81
CA ASP A 28 -4.89 4.27 -2.22
C ASP A 28 -4.72 3.80 -3.67
N GLU A 29 -4.82 4.77 -4.58
CA GLU A 29 -4.76 4.60 -6.03
C GLU A 29 -3.36 4.90 -6.60
N ASP A 30 -2.38 5.19 -5.72
CA ASP A 30 -1.02 5.56 -6.09
C ASP A 30 -0.15 4.33 -6.45
N PHE A 31 -0.60 3.13 -6.07
CA PHE A 31 0.11 1.88 -6.34
C PHE A 31 -0.71 0.94 -7.23
N CYS A 32 -0.05 0.30 -8.19
CA CYS A 32 -0.65 -0.82 -8.90
C CYS A 32 -0.80 -2.03 -7.95
N ALA A 33 -1.75 -2.91 -8.27
CA ALA A 33 -2.03 -4.11 -7.47
C ALA A 33 -0.80 -4.97 -7.10
N PRO A 34 0.17 -5.26 -8.01
CA PRO A 34 1.34 -6.05 -7.63
C PRO A 34 2.24 -5.33 -6.61
N CYS A 35 2.53 -4.04 -6.82
CA CYS A 35 3.37 -3.26 -5.90
C CYS A 35 2.70 -3.10 -4.52
N TRP A 36 1.39 -2.88 -4.48
CA TRP A 36 0.65 -2.84 -3.21
C TRP A 36 0.70 -4.17 -2.47
N ASN A 37 0.49 -5.28 -3.17
CA ASN A 37 0.54 -6.60 -2.55
C ASN A 37 1.91 -6.89 -1.94
N GLU A 38 3.00 -6.47 -2.59
CA GLU A 38 4.35 -6.60 -2.06
C GLU A 38 4.53 -5.79 -0.76
N ILE A 39 4.10 -4.52 -0.74
CA ILE A 39 4.11 -3.68 0.47
C ILE A 39 3.31 -4.35 1.60
N MET A 40 2.10 -4.79 1.30
CA MET A 40 1.22 -5.40 2.31
C MET A 40 1.70 -6.78 2.77
N HIS A 41 2.48 -7.48 1.95
CA HIS A 41 3.14 -8.72 2.33
C HIS A 41 4.28 -8.40 3.32
N ASP A 42 5.13 -7.43 2.99
CA ASP A 42 6.21 -6.99 3.87
C ASP A 42 5.69 -6.44 5.21
N VAL A 43 4.56 -5.71 5.20
CA VAL A 43 3.90 -5.23 6.43
C VAL A 43 3.34 -6.38 7.28
N ARG A 44 2.82 -7.45 6.65
CA ARG A 44 2.33 -8.64 7.37
C ARG A 44 3.46 -9.45 8.00
N ASP A 45 4.57 -9.58 7.29
CA ASP A 45 5.74 -10.34 7.74
C ASP A 45 6.71 -9.51 8.59
N ALA A 46 6.54 -8.20 8.64
CA ALA A 46 7.26 -7.35 9.58
C ALA A 46 6.96 -7.85 11.00
N PRO A 47 7.96 -8.33 11.77
CA PRO A 47 7.75 -8.56 13.18
C PRO A 47 7.33 -7.21 13.75
N PHE A 48 6.13 -7.11 14.32
CA PHE A 48 5.71 -5.95 15.10
C PHE A 48 6.87 -5.62 16.04
N SER A 49 7.66 -4.59 15.73
CA SER A 49 8.72 -4.15 16.60
C SER A 49 8.01 -3.57 17.80
N GLN A 50 7.82 -4.39 18.83
CA GLN A 50 7.18 -4.03 20.10
C GLN A 50 8.05 -3.08 20.94
N ASP A 51 8.95 -2.32 20.32
CA ASP A 51 9.84 -1.37 20.97
C ASP A 51 9.34 0.08 20.85
N VAL A 52 8.03 0.29 20.71
CA VAL A 52 7.45 1.60 21.03
C VAL A 52 7.39 1.73 22.55
N LYS A 53 8.51 2.15 23.14
CA LYS A 53 8.57 2.59 24.53
C LYS A 53 7.78 3.89 24.64
N LEU A 54 6.48 3.77 24.90
CA LEU A 54 5.62 4.92 25.16
C LEU A 54 6.19 5.71 26.35
N PRO A 55 6.50 7.01 26.19
CA PRO A 55 7.21 7.80 27.21
C PRO A 55 6.42 8.02 28.51
N TRP A 56 5.16 7.55 28.56
CA TRP A 56 4.24 7.69 29.68
C TRP A 56 3.95 6.36 30.40
N ALA A 57 4.49 5.23 29.93
CA ALA A 57 4.39 3.96 30.62
C ALA A 57 5.54 3.85 31.64
N SER A 58 5.30 4.39 32.85
CA SER A 58 6.10 4.17 34.06
C SER A 58 5.17 4.06 35.25
#